data_AF-A0A9C9TAZ1-F1
#
_entry.id   AF-A0A9C9TAZ1-F1
#
_cell.length_a   1.000
_cell.length_b   1.000
_cell.length_c   1.000
_cell.angle_alpha   90.00
_cell.angle_beta   90.00
_cell.angle_gamma   90.00
#
_symmetry.space_group_name_H-M   'P 1'
#
loop_
_entity.id
_entity.type
_entity.pdbx_description
1 polymer ?
#
loop_
_entity_poly.entity_id
_entity_poly.type
_entity_poly.pdbx_seq_one_letter_code
_entity_poly.pdbx_strand_id
1 'polypeptide(L)'
;QRGPDLPRAAVVCLNVSQDANLPPDVADFCRAARLRTGQPLAVDLVETARQAGLSLGDIELGVLEWADAGWVSYVPAGRDLLLDLLPPPPDAARRIETLLEGYETVQAQRVDEVSAYAQTARCRHGYLNAYLGGRAIERCSACDNCVGVKTLPETGLPDEREQLLTILRCVAEAPWSWGRDSLARILRGSDRVRPGGHSLHRQANESPEFGALAFRSRTAVDRMLERLESGGFLQARSLEHGGVVLDLTAQGQTALQNPAALDGLVVSPAVSPPSSRPSAGTGQGAQEEADLGVDEELFELLRAWRLEQARSQGVPPYVIFHDSHLRSIAAHRPVTLDVLSGVKGVGPRKLEQYGEAVLALVRRYSEAQG
;
A
#
# COMPACT_ATOMS: atom_id res chain seq x y z
N GLN A 1 27.37 4.78 35.62
CA GLN A 1 27.65 3.39 35.21
C GLN A 1 28.52 3.46 33.95
N ARG A 2 29.67 2.79 33.94
CA ARG A 2 30.41 2.55 32.68
C ARG A 2 29.47 1.74 31.75
N GLY A 3 29.61 1.90 30.43
CA GLY A 3 28.74 1.24 29.45
C GLY A 3 28.78 -0.29 29.55
N PRO A 4 28.04 -1.01 28.68
CA PRO A 4 28.03 -2.48 28.62
C PRO A 4 29.32 -3.05 28.02
N ASP A 5 30.47 -2.43 28.31
CA ASP A 5 31.76 -2.73 27.73
C ASP A 5 32.81 -2.99 28.80
N LEU A 6 33.57 -4.07 28.61
CA LEU A 6 34.55 -4.58 29.56
C LEU A 6 35.95 -4.51 28.94
N PRO A 7 37.01 -4.19 29.69
CA PRO A 7 38.34 -4.12 29.12
C PRO A 7 38.82 -5.48 28.62
N ARG A 8 39.24 -5.56 27.35
CA ARG A 8 39.67 -6.81 26.73
C ARG A 8 40.89 -7.39 27.43
N ALA A 9 41.83 -6.52 27.80
CA ALA A 9 43.00 -6.88 28.58
C ALA A 9 43.23 -5.85 29.68
N ALA A 10 43.99 -6.24 30.69
CA ALA A 10 44.54 -5.32 31.67
C ALA A 10 45.96 -5.73 32.06
N VAL A 11 46.81 -4.76 32.37
CA VAL A 11 48.05 -5.02 33.07
C VAL A 11 47.75 -4.95 34.57
N VAL A 12 47.96 -6.07 35.26
CA VAL A 12 47.74 -6.17 36.71
C VAL A 12 49.04 -6.54 37.41
N CYS A 13 49.31 -5.90 38.53
CA CYS A 13 50.44 -6.21 39.41
C CYS A 13 49.92 -6.45 40.83
N LEU A 14 50.37 -7.51 41.50
CA LEU A 14 50.07 -7.71 42.92
C LEU A 14 51.04 -6.87 43.77
N ASN A 15 50.52 -5.97 44.60
CA ASN A 15 51.34 -5.03 45.39
C ASN A 15 51.75 -5.60 46.76
N VAL A 16 51.01 -6.60 47.25
CA VAL A 16 51.25 -7.23 48.57
C VAL A 16 51.96 -8.58 48.44
N SER A 17 52.59 -9.04 49.53
CA SER A 17 53.14 -10.40 49.57
C SER A 17 52.04 -11.44 49.39
N GLN A 18 52.34 -12.56 48.72
CA GLN A 18 51.41 -13.68 48.56
C GLN A 18 51.02 -14.33 49.91
N ASP A 19 51.79 -14.08 50.97
CA ASP A 19 51.50 -14.52 52.35
C ASP A 19 50.60 -13.54 53.14
N ALA A 20 50.18 -12.44 52.52
CA ALA A 20 49.22 -11.52 53.12
C ALA A 20 47.81 -12.14 53.15
N ASN A 21 47.00 -11.78 54.15
CA ASN A 21 45.61 -12.24 54.27
C ASN A 21 44.72 -11.56 53.21
N LEU A 22 44.82 -12.03 51.96
CA LEU A 22 44.07 -11.54 50.82
C LEU A 22 42.58 -11.93 50.94
N PRO A 23 41.65 -11.05 50.52
CA PRO A 23 40.27 -11.45 50.33
C PRO A 23 40.16 -12.65 49.37
N PRO A 24 39.21 -13.58 49.57
CA PRO A 24 39.07 -14.78 48.74
C PRO A 24 39.01 -14.48 47.24
N ASP A 25 38.21 -13.49 46.85
CA ASP A 25 38.04 -13.09 45.44
C ASP A 25 39.35 -12.57 44.81
N VAL A 26 40.15 -11.84 45.58
CA VAL A 26 41.47 -11.35 45.15
C VAL A 26 42.45 -12.52 45.02
N ALA A 27 42.44 -13.44 45.98
CA ALA A 27 43.31 -14.61 45.97
C ALA A 27 42.99 -15.54 44.79
N ASP A 28 41.71 -15.75 44.49
CA ASP A 28 41.24 -16.57 43.37
C ASP A 28 41.54 -15.90 42.04
N PHE A 29 41.35 -14.58 41.92
CA PHE A 29 41.78 -13.81 40.75
C PHE A 29 43.29 -13.88 40.54
N CYS A 30 44.10 -13.67 41.57
CA CYS A 30 45.56 -13.76 41.49
C CYS A 30 46.03 -15.16 41.08
N ARG A 31 45.35 -16.21 41.55
CA ARG A 31 45.65 -17.61 41.19
C ARG A 31 45.31 -17.87 39.72
N ALA A 32 44.14 -17.43 39.25
CA ALA A 32 43.71 -17.55 37.86
C ALA A 32 44.64 -16.77 36.91
N ALA A 33 44.96 -15.53 37.25
CA ALA A 33 45.87 -14.66 36.49
C ALA A 33 47.36 -15.03 36.63
N ARG A 34 47.72 -15.91 37.57
CA ARG A 34 49.11 -16.29 37.91
C ARG A 34 50.00 -15.10 38.30
N LEU A 35 49.43 -14.16 39.05
CA LEU A 35 50.14 -12.94 39.48
C LEU A 35 51.19 -13.26 40.57
N ARG A 36 52.33 -12.58 40.48
CA ARG A 36 53.39 -12.59 41.49
C ARG A 36 53.58 -11.19 42.06
N THR A 37 53.97 -11.10 43.33
CA THR A 37 54.20 -9.82 44.00
C THR A 37 55.25 -9.01 43.25
N GLY A 38 54.91 -7.76 42.91
CA GLY A 38 55.79 -6.83 42.20
C GLY A 38 56.02 -7.11 40.72
N GLN A 39 55.38 -8.13 40.14
CA GLN A 39 55.52 -8.45 38.71
C GLN A 39 54.24 -8.05 37.94
N PRO A 40 54.28 -7.00 37.09
CA PRO A 40 53.15 -6.65 36.24
C PRO A 40 52.97 -7.69 35.14
N LEU A 41 51.71 -8.11 34.91
CA LEU A 41 51.35 -9.09 33.90
C LEU A 41 50.13 -8.62 33.11
N ALA A 42 50.16 -8.79 31.79
CA ALA A 42 49.00 -8.59 30.94
C ALA A 42 48.05 -9.80 31.06
N VAL A 43 46.80 -9.55 31.43
CA VAL A 43 45.76 -10.56 31.63
C VAL A 43 44.57 -10.28 30.73
N ASP A 44 43.95 -11.34 30.21
CA ASP A 44 42.61 -11.27 29.63
C ASP A 44 41.60 -11.29 30.78
N LEU A 45 40.90 -10.18 30.99
CA LEU A 45 39.98 -10.03 32.14
C LEU A 45 38.80 -10.98 32.06
N VAL A 46 38.28 -11.26 30.86
CA VAL A 46 37.13 -12.14 30.67
C VAL A 46 37.52 -13.58 31.03
N GLU A 47 38.64 -14.05 30.49
CA GLU A 47 39.10 -15.41 30.74
C GLU A 47 39.53 -15.61 32.20
N THR A 48 40.21 -14.62 32.77
CA THR A 48 40.63 -14.65 34.18
C THR A 48 39.41 -14.69 35.11
N ALA A 49 38.40 -13.86 34.86
CA ALA A 49 37.17 -13.86 35.64
C ALA A 49 36.45 -15.21 35.59
N ARG A 50 36.34 -15.83 34.39
CA ARG A 50 35.74 -17.16 34.23
C ARG A 50 36.49 -18.23 35.01
N GLN A 51 37.82 -18.23 34.94
CA GLN A 51 38.66 -19.19 35.66
C GLN A 51 38.62 -19.00 37.18
N ALA A 52 38.45 -17.76 37.65
CA ALA A 52 38.27 -17.42 39.05
C ALA A 52 36.83 -17.59 39.56
N GLY A 53 35.86 -17.91 38.69
CA GLY A 53 34.45 -18.01 39.06
C GLY A 53 33.79 -16.67 39.40
N LEU A 54 34.34 -15.57 38.89
CA LEU A 54 33.88 -14.20 39.15
C LEU A 54 32.88 -13.73 38.08
N SER A 55 31.94 -12.87 38.48
CA SER A 55 30.94 -12.26 37.59
C SER A 55 31.61 -11.36 36.54
N LEU A 56 31.33 -11.61 35.25
CA LEU A 56 31.83 -10.77 34.16
C LEU A 56 31.26 -9.35 34.21
N GLY A 57 30.05 -9.16 34.76
CA GLY A 57 29.47 -7.83 34.90
C GLY A 57 30.18 -6.97 35.95
N ASP A 58 30.77 -7.61 36.96
CA ASP A 58 31.27 -6.93 38.16
C ASP A 58 32.80 -6.96 38.29
N ILE A 59 33.51 -7.75 37.46
CA ILE A 59 34.96 -7.94 37.60
C ILE A 59 35.76 -6.64 37.44
N GLU A 60 35.40 -5.76 36.51
CA GLU A 60 36.11 -4.47 36.34
C GLU A 60 35.95 -3.60 37.60
N LEU A 61 34.75 -3.56 38.17
CA LEU A 61 34.48 -2.84 39.42
C LEU A 61 35.29 -3.45 40.57
N GLY A 62 35.27 -4.79 40.71
CA GLY A 62 36.04 -5.49 41.74
C GLY A 62 37.54 -5.23 41.65
N VAL A 63 38.13 -5.30 40.46
CA VAL A 63 39.58 -5.04 40.28
C VAL A 63 39.94 -3.57 40.57
N LEU A 64 39.06 -2.62 40.26
CA LEU A 64 39.24 -1.21 40.64
C LEU A 64 39.17 -1.02 42.16
N GLU A 65 38.22 -1.65 42.84
CA GLU A 65 38.12 -1.62 44.31
C GLU A 65 39.35 -2.25 44.98
N TRP A 66 39.87 -3.34 44.43
CA TRP A 66 41.11 -3.95 44.91
C TRP A 66 42.32 -3.06 44.68
N ALA A 67 42.32 -2.27 43.60
CA ALA A 67 43.37 -1.30 43.34
C ALA A 67 43.31 -0.10 44.30
N ASP A 68 42.12 0.41 44.58
CA ASP A 68 41.89 1.47 45.56
C ASP A 68 42.29 1.04 46.98
N ALA A 69 42.03 -0.23 47.34
CA ALA A 69 42.48 -0.82 48.59
C ALA A 69 43.99 -1.17 48.62
N GLY A 70 44.70 -0.96 47.51
CA GLY A 70 46.15 -1.15 47.42
C GLY A 70 46.61 -2.60 47.23
N TRP A 71 45.70 -3.55 47.03
CA TRP A 71 46.05 -4.96 46.83
C TRP A 71 46.73 -5.18 45.48
N VAL A 72 46.22 -4.54 44.43
CA VAL A 72 46.73 -4.66 43.06
C VAL A 72 46.96 -3.29 42.41
N SER A 73 47.80 -3.22 41.40
CA SER A 73 47.85 -2.11 40.46
C SER A 73 47.16 -2.53 39.17
N TYR A 74 46.32 -1.68 38.60
CA TYR A 74 45.45 -2.01 37.47
C TYR A 74 45.53 -0.97 36.34
N VAL A 75 45.81 -1.42 35.12
CA VAL A 75 45.81 -0.59 33.90
C VAL A 75 45.01 -1.28 32.79
N PRO A 76 43.80 -0.83 32.44
CA PRO A 76 42.98 -1.43 31.39
C PRO A 76 43.51 -1.12 29.97
N ALA A 77 43.32 -2.03 29.03
CA ALA A 77 43.71 -1.89 27.63
C ALA A 77 42.70 -2.54 26.66
N GLY A 78 42.16 -1.74 25.73
CA GLY A 78 41.10 -2.16 24.81
C GLY A 78 39.77 -2.40 25.52
N ARG A 79 38.65 -2.36 24.78
CA ARG A 79 37.31 -2.64 25.35
C ARG A 79 36.49 -3.43 24.34
N ASP A 80 35.75 -4.42 24.83
CA ASP A 80 34.82 -5.24 24.06
C ASP A 80 33.41 -5.13 24.64
N LEU A 81 32.40 -5.25 23.78
CA LEU A 81 31.00 -5.29 24.19
C LEU A 81 30.70 -6.59 24.95
N LEU A 82 30.21 -6.46 26.17
CA LEU A 82 29.69 -7.58 26.95
C LEU A 82 28.20 -7.74 26.62
N LEU A 83 27.91 -8.66 25.69
CA LEU A 83 26.55 -9.07 25.37
C LEU A 83 26.24 -10.38 26.10
N ASP A 84 25.25 -10.36 26.97
CA ASP A 84 24.67 -11.56 27.57
C ASP A 84 23.32 -11.86 26.92
N LEU A 85 23.18 -13.07 26.37
CA LEU A 85 21.92 -13.53 25.80
C LEU A 85 21.16 -14.27 26.90
N LEU A 86 20.23 -13.56 27.54
CA LEU A 86 19.36 -14.16 28.54
C LEU A 86 18.50 -15.26 27.91
N PRO A 87 18.24 -16.37 28.64
CA PRO A 87 17.33 -17.39 28.16
C PRO A 87 15.92 -16.80 27.97
N PRO A 88 15.19 -17.21 26.93
CA PRO A 88 13.82 -16.76 26.74
C PRO A 88 12.95 -17.17 27.93
N PRO A 89 11.97 -16.35 28.32
CA PRO A 89 11.03 -16.72 29.38
C PRO A 89 10.24 -17.98 28.97
N PRO A 90 9.79 -18.80 29.93
CA PRO A 90 9.13 -20.08 29.64
C PRO A 90 7.85 -19.94 28.82
N ASP A 91 7.22 -18.76 28.83
CA ASP A 91 5.98 -18.47 28.09
C ASP A 91 6.22 -17.74 26.76
N ALA A 92 7.47 -17.62 26.30
CA ALA A 92 7.81 -16.88 25.08
C ALA A 92 7.06 -17.40 23.85
N ALA A 93 7.00 -18.73 23.65
CA ALA A 93 6.30 -19.34 22.52
C ALA A 93 4.81 -18.95 22.49
N ARG A 94 4.12 -19.14 23.62
CA ARG A 94 2.71 -18.79 23.79
C ARG A 94 2.46 -17.30 23.54
N ARG A 95 3.35 -16.41 24.03
CA ARG A 95 3.24 -14.96 23.80
C ARG A 95 3.38 -14.61 22.31
N ILE A 96 4.29 -15.27 21.60
CA ILE A 96 4.46 -15.09 20.16
C ILE A 96 3.22 -15.59 19.41
N GLU A 97 2.70 -16.77 19.75
CA GLU A 97 1.47 -17.32 19.17
C GLU A 97 0.28 -16.37 19.34
N THR A 98 0.04 -15.88 20.57
CA THR A 98 -1.04 -14.91 20.84
C THR A 98 -0.87 -13.61 20.05
N LEU A 99 0.37 -13.13 19.87
CA LEU A 99 0.64 -11.95 19.05
C LEU A 99 0.36 -12.21 17.56
N LEU A 100 0.73 -13.38 17.04
CA LEU A 100 0.49 -13.77 15.65
C LEU A 100 -1.01 -13.93 15.38
N GLU A 101 -1.76 -14.60 16.26
CA GLU A 101 -3.21 -14.73 16.16
C GLU A 101 -3.92 -13.36 16.17
N GLY A 102 -3.48 -12.45 17.05
CA GLY A 102 -3.96 -11.08 17.06
C GLY A 102 -3.67 -10.33 15.76
N TYR A 103 -2.47 -10.52 15.20
CA TYR A 103 -2.09 -9.90 13.93
C TYR A 103 -2.92 -10.43 12.77
N GLU A 104 -3.13 -11.75 12.67
CA GLU A 104 -3.97 -12.38 11.65
C GLU A 104 -5.40 -11.87 11.70
N THR A 105 -5.98 -11.76 12.89
CA THR A 105 -7.33 -11.21 13.09
C THR A 105 -7.45 -9.78 12.56
N VAL A 106 -6.47 -8.92 12.87
CA VAL A 106 -6.44 -7.54 12.37
C VAL A 106 -6.23 -7.47 10.86
N GLN A 107 -5.42 -8.36 10.27
CA GLN A 107 -5.25 -8.39 8.81
C GLN A 107 -6.52 -8.82 8.09
N ALA A 108 -7.21 -9.84 8.60
CA ALA A 108 -8.49 -10.28 8.05
C ALA A 108 -9.52 -9.12 8.07
N GLN A 109 -9.62 -8.41 9.21
CA GLN A 109 -10.51 -7.26 9.33
C GLN A 109 -10.16 -6.15 8.33
N ARG A 110 -8.88 -5.85 8.09
CA ARG A 110 -8.47 -4.85 7.10
C ARG A 110 -8.86 -5.24 5.67
N VAL A 111 -8.78 -6.53 5.33
CA VAL A 111 -9.23 -7.04 4.02
C VAL A 111 -10.74 -6.85 3.87
N ASP A 112 -11.51 -7.12 4.93
CA ASP A 112 -12.95 -6.91 4.95
C ASP A 112 -13.30 -5.42 4.81
N GLU A 113 -12.58 -4.53 5.48
CA GLU A 113 -12.76 -3.07 5.39
C GLU A 113 -12.51 -2.53 3.98
N VAL A 114 -11.47 -3.02 3.29
CA VAL A 114 -11.18 -2.66 1.89
C VAL A 114 -12.26 -3.19 0.96
N SER A 115 -12.71 -4.43 1.18
CA SER A 115 -13.80 -5.03 0.40
C SER A 115 -15.11 -4.25 0.57
N ALA A 116 -15.43 -3.86 1.81
CA ALA A 116 -16.58 -3.02 2.14
C ALA A 116 -16.49 -1.64 1.48
N TYR A 117 -15.30 -1.01 1.45
CA TYR A 117 -15.08 0.24 0.72
C TYR A 117 -15.32 0.08 -0.79
N ALA A 118 -14.83 -1.01 -1.40
CA ALA A 118 -15.01 -1.24 -2.83
C ALA A 118 -16.49 -1.40 -3.22
N GLN A 119 -17.27 -2.08 -2.37
CA GLN A 119 -18.66 -2.46 -2.62
C GLN A 119 -19.68 -1.44 -2.08
N THR A 120 -19.25 -0.42 -1.34
CA THR A 120 -20.18 0.53 -0.73
C THR A 120 -20.92 1.36 -1.78
N ALA A 121 -22.22 1.58 -1.54
CA ALA A 121 -23.03 2.55 -2.27
C ALA A 121 -23.03 3.94 -1.58
N ARG A 122 -22.38 4.08 -0.42
CA ARG A 122 -22.26 5.36 0.30
C ARG A 122 -21.19 6.25 -0.34
N CYS A 123 -21.11 7.52 0.06
CA CYS A 123 -20.02 8.39 -0.38
C CYS A 123 -18.63 7.79 -0.08
N ARG A 124 -17.79 7.60 -1.11
CA ARG A 124 -16.43 7.06 -0.92
C ARG A 124 -15.56 7.95 -0.04
N HIS A 125 -15.60 9.26 -0.27
CA HIS A 125 -14.88 10.22 0.58
C HIS A 125 -15.43 10.22 2.01
N GLY A 126 -16.74 10.03 2.20
CA GLY A 126 -17.32 9.88 3.53
C GLY A 126 -16.87 8.62 4.25
N TYR A 127 -16.81 7.50 3.54
CA TYR A 127 -16.29 6.24 4.07
C TYR A 127 -14.82 6.38 4.51
N LEU A 128 -13.96 6.93 3.64
CA LEU A 128 -12.54 7.15 3.96
C LEU A 128 -12.35 8.14 5.11
N ASN A 129 -13.13 9.23 5.15
CA ASN A 129 -13.01 10.22 6.22
C ASN A 129 -13.42 9.62 7.56
N ALA A 130 -14.49 8.82 7.61
CA ALA A 130 -14.90 8.11 8.82
C ALA A 130 -13.84 7.08 9.27
N TYR A 131 -13.25 6.33 8.33
CA TYR A 131 -12.17 5.39 8.60
C TYR A 131 -10.95 6.06 9.26
N LEU A 132 -10.62 7.27 8.83
CA LEU A 132 -9.51 8.07 9.39
C LEU A 132 -9.91 8.88 10.64
N GLY A 133 -11.09 8.65 11.21
CA GLY A 133 -11.58 9.35 12.41
C GLY A 133 -12.03 10.80 12.17
N GLY A 134 -12.30 11.17 10.92
CA GLY A 134 -12.83 12.48 10.53
C GLY A 134 -14.35 12.59 10.68
N ARG A 135 -14.87 13.80 10.43
CA ARG A 135 -16.32 14.09 10.46
C ARG A 135 -17.14 13.25 9.47
N ALA A 136 -18.40 12.98 9.81
CA ALA A 136 -19.32 12.32 8.89
C ALA A 136 -19.55 13.19 7.63
N ILE A 137 -19.34 12.61 6.46
CA ILE A 137 -19.68 13.21 5.17
C ILE A 137 -20.69 12.28 4.51
N GLU A 138 -21.95 12.69 4.43
CA GLU A 138 -23.00 11.85 3.83
C GLU A 138 -22.85 11.81 2.31
N ARG A 139 -22.57 12.95 1.67
CA ARG A 139 -22.30 13.08 0.24
C ARG A 139 -21.19 14.09 -0.03
N CYS A 140 -20.39 13.82 -1.05
CA CYS A 140 -19.38 14.75 -1.55
C CYS A 140 -19.70 15.13 -3.01
N SER A 141 -18.99 16.09 -3.58
CA SER A 141 -19.19 16.53 -4.96
C SER A 141 -18.22 15.92 -5.97
N ALA A 142 -17.43 14.91 -5.59
CA ALA A 142 -16.30 14.44 -6.42
C ALA A 142 -16.17 12.92 -6.59
N CYS A 143 -16.76 12.09 -5.71
CA CYS A 143 -16.65 10.63 -5.87
C CYS A 143 -17.71 10.07 -6.83
N ASP A 144 -17.38 8.96 -7.48
CA ASP A 144 -18.25 8.15 -8.33
C ASP A 144 -19.65 7.90 -7.73
N ASN A 145 -19.73 7.53 -6.45
CA ASN A 145 -21.00 7.26 -5.77
C ASN A 145 -21.89 8.49 -5.53
N CYS A 146 -21.35 9.72 -5.59
CA CYS A 146 -22.09 10.94 -5.25
C CYS A 146 -22.32 11.87 -6.44
N VAL A 147 -21.35 11.97 -7.35
CA VAL A 147 -21.49 12.75 -8.58
C VAL A 147 -22.51 12.09 -9.52
N GLY A 148 -22.78 10.79 -9.30
CA GLY A 148 -23.42 9.97 -10.30
C GLY A 148 -22.47 9.90 -11.48
N VAL A 149 -21.83 8.76 -11.67
CA VAL A 149 -21.25 8.50 -12.98
C VAL A 149 -22.44 8.53 -13.94
N LYS A 150 -22.65 9.66 -14.63
CA LYS A 150 -23.27 9.61 -15.96
C LYS A 150 -22.47 8.52 -16.63
N THR A 151 -23.13 7.41 -16.97
CA THR A 151 -22.58 6.44 -17.92
C THR A 151 -22.05 7.29 -19.06
N LEU A 152 -20.74 7.51 -19.07
CA LEU A 152 -20.09 8.15 -20.18
C LEU A 152 -20.44 7.25 -21.36
N PRO A 153 -20.93 7.80 -22.49
CA PRO A 153 -21.10 7.00 -23.70
C PRO A 153 -19.82 6.21 -23.89
N GLU A 154 -19.95 4.88 -23.90
CA GLU A 154 -18.84 3.94 -23.84
C GLU A 154 -17.81 4.31 -24.91
N THR A 155 -16.61 4.68 -24.46
CA THR A 155 -15.46 4.82 -25.34
C THR A 155 -15.12 3.43 -25.89
N GLY A 156 -15.63 3.08 -27.07
CA GLY A 156 -15.15 2.00 -27.94
C GLY A 156 -15.07 0.58 -27.37
N LEU A 157 -15.55 0.33 -26.15
CA LEU A 157 -15.61 -1.00 -25.55
C LEU A 157 -16.94 -1.66 -25.94
N PRO A 158 -16.93 -2.97 -26.26
CA PRO A 158 -18.16 -3.68 -26.61
C PRO A 158 -19.13 -3.66 -25.43
N ASP A 159 -20.42 -3.45 -25.70
CA ASP A 159 -21.46 -3.58 -24.69
C ASP A 159 -21.50 -5.02 -24.14
N GLU A 160 -22.25 -5.26 -23.05
CA GLU A 160 -22.27 -6.57 -22.41
C GLU A 160 -22.79 -7.68 -23.35
N ARG A 161 -23.70 -7.35 -24.28
CA ARG A 161 -24.23 -8.28 -25.27
C ARG A 161 -23.13 -8.69 -26.25
N GLU A 162 -22.37 -7.73 -26.78
CA GLU A 162 -21.28 -7.95 -27.72
C GLU A 162 -20.12 -8.74 -27.07
N GLN A 163 -19.91 -8.55 -25.77
CA GLN A 163 -18.97 -9.37 -25.02
C GLN A 163 -19.43 -10.84 -24.91
N LEU A 164 -20.72 -11.09 -24.66
CA LEU A 164 -21.27 -12.45 -24.67
C LEU A 164 -21.17 -13.09 -26.07
N LEU A 165 -21.46 -12.34 -27.13
CA LEU A 165 -21.28 -12.80 -28.51
C LEU A 165 -19.83 -13.15 -28.82
N THR A 166 -18.87 -12.37 -28.32
CA THR A 166 -17.44 -12.65 -28.46
C THR A 166 -17.07 -14.00 -27.84
N ILE A 167 -17.64 -14.33 -26.68
CA ILE A 167 -17.44 -15.65 -26.07
C ILE A 167 -18.01 -16.76 -26.96
N LEU A 168 -19.22 -16.59 -27.48
CA LEU A 168 -19.86 -17.58 -28.34
C LEU A 168 -19.10 -17.77 -29.66
N ARG A 169 -18.59 -16.70 -30.28
CA ARG A 169 -17.75 -16.78 -31.50
C ARG A 169 -16.47 -17.56 -31.24
N CYS A 170 -15.79 -17.28 -30.13
CA CYS A 170 -14.59 -18.00 -29.72
C CYS A 170 -14.81 -19.52 -29.57
N VAL A 171 -16.00 -19.93 -29.08
CA VAL A 171 -16.38 -21.35 -28.99
C VAL A 171 -16.79 -21.91 -30.36
N ALA A 172 -17.48 -21.13 -31.20
CA ALA A 172 -17.95 -21.56 -32.52
C ALA A 172 -16.81 -21.76 -33.54
N GLU A 173 -15.81 -20.89 -33.52
CA GLU A 173 -14.65 -20.94 -34.43
C GLU A 173 -13.57 -21.93 -33.95
N ALA A 174 -13.76 -22.52 -32.77
CA ALA A 174 -12.82 -23.45 -32.19
C ALA A 174 -12.73 -24.76 -33.00
N PRO A 175 -11.51 -25.20 -33.40
CA PRO A 175 -11.35 -26.49 -34.07
C PRO A 175 -11.68 -27.70 -33.17
N TRP A 176 -11.67 -27.50 -31.85
CA TRP A 176 -12.13 -28.44 -30.84
C TRP A 176 -12.64 -27.67 -29.62
N SER A 177 -13.46 -28.33 -28.81
CA SER A 177 -14.06 -27.74 -27.62
C SER A 177 -13.01 -27.30 -26.60
N TRP A 178 -13.14 -26.08 -26.09
CA TRP A 178 -12.23 -25.54 -25.07
C TRP A 178 -12.70 -25.86 -23.65
N GLY A 179 -11.74 -26.15 -22.77
CA GLY A 179 -11.99 -26.14 -21.32
C GLY A 179 -12.16 -24.71 -20.80
N ARG A 180 -12.89 -24.54 -19.69
CA ARG A 180 -13.19 -23.23 -19.10
C ARG A 180 -11.94 -22.38 -18.84
N ASP A 181 -10.87 -22.98 -18.33
CA ASP A 181 -9.63 -22.26 -18.06
C ASP A 181 -8.94 -21.76 -19.33
N SER A 182 -8.86 -22.61 -20.36
CA SER A 182 -8.29 -22.26 -21.65
C SER A 182 -9.10 -21.16 -22.33
N LEU A 183 -10.43 -21.29 -22.35
CA LEU A 183 -11.33 -20.28 -22.95
C LEU A 183 -11.16 -18.91 -22.28
N ALA A 184 -11.12 -18.88 -20.95
CA ALA A 184 -10.91 -17.63 -20.21
C ALA A 184 -9.50 -17.04 -20.40
N ARG A 185 -8.48 -17.86 -20.70
CA ARG A 185 -7.13 -17.41 -21.05
C ARG A 185 -7.08 -16.82 -22.46
N ILE A 186 -7.73 -17.46 -23.43
CA ILE A 186 -7.85 -16.98 -24.82
C ILE A 186 -8.52 -15.61 -24.84
N LEU A 187 -9.73 -15.50 -24.27
CA LEU A 187 -10.51 -14.25 -24.26
C LEU A 187 -9.77 -13.08 -23.59
N ARG A 188 -8.92 -13.36 -22.60
CA ARG A 188 -8.12 -12.35 -21.90
C ARG A 188 -6.75 -12.09 -22.53
N GLY A 189 -6.36 -12.86 -23.54
CA GLY A 189 -5.06 -12.72 -24.21
C GLY A 189 -3.88 -13.15 -23.33
N SER A 190 -4.07 -14.13 -22.45
CA SER A 190 -3.07 -14.57 -21.50
C SER A 190 -2.49 -15.94 -21.86
N ASP A 191 -1.24 -15.95 -22.35
CA ASP A 191 -0.49 -17.17 -22.63
C ASP A 191 0.10 -17.83 -21.36
N ARG A 192 0.13 -17.10 -20.23
CA ARG A 192 0.74 -17.53 -18.98
C ARG A 192 0.27 -18.92 -18.55
N VAL A 193 1.23 -19.83 -18.50
CA VAL A 193 1.01 -21.21 -18.06
C VAL A 193 0.93 -21.23 -16.53
N ARG A 194 -0.15 -21.82 -15.99
CA ARG A 194 -0.25 -22.06 -14.55
C ARG A 194 0.72 -23.18 -14.12
N PRO A 195 1.18 -23.21 -12.86
CA PRO A 195 1.93 -24.36 -12.34
C PRO A 195 1.16 -25.66 -12.57
N GLY A 196 1.77 -26.63 -13.25
CA GLY A 196 1.14 -27.92 -13.60
C GLY A 196 0.17 -27.89 -14.80
N GLY A 197 0.01 -26.75 -15.47
CA GLY A 197 -0.80 -26.62 -16.68
C GLY A 197 0.00 -26.74 -17.97
N HIS A 198 -0.70 -26.75 -19.10
CA HIS A 198 -0.10 -26.71 -20.43
C HIS A 198 -0.21 -25.30 -21.06
N SER A 199 0.72 -24.98 -21.96
CA SER A 199 0.60 -23.80 -22.82
C SER A 199 -0.66 -23.88 -23.67
N LEU A 200 -1.22 -22.71 -24.00
CA LEU A 200 -2.28 -22.66 -25.00
C LEU A 200 -1.74 -23.20 -26.33
N HIS A 201 -2.60 -23.89 -27.08
CA HIS A 201 -2.24 -24.35 -28.41
C HIS A 201 -1.96 -23.13 -29.32
N ARG A 202 -1.06 -23.27 -30.30
CA ARG A 202 -0.70 -22.16 -31.20
C ARG A 202 -1.92 -21.50 -31.86
N GLN A 203 -2.87 -22.31 -32.34
CA GLN A 203 -4.14 -21.80 -32.92
C GLN A 203 -4.98 -20.97 -31.95
N ALA A 204 -4.88 -21.20 -30.63
CA ALA A 204 -5.61 -20.41 -29.65
C ALA A 204 -5.08 -18.97 -29.56
N ASN A 205 -3.76 -18.78 -29.75
CA ASN A 205 -3.14 -17.45 -29.81
C ASN A 205 -3.39 -16.75 -31.15
N GLU A 206 -3.71 -17.51 -32.21
CA GLU A 206 -4.00 -17.01 -33.56
C GLU A 206 -5.51 -16.75 -33.77
N SER A 207 -6.36 -17.06 -32.79
CA SER A 207 -7.80 -16.82 -32.87
C SER A 207 -8.13 -15.31 -32.87
N PRO A 208 -9.14 -14.87 -33.64
CA PRO A 208 -9.51 -13.45 -33.70
C PRO A 208 -10.04 -12.92 -32.36
N GLU A 209 -10.58 -13.78 -31.49
CA GLU A 209 -11.05 -13.43 -30.15
C GLU A 209 -9.94 -13.41 -29.08
N PHE A 210 -8.70 -13.72 -29.44
CA PHE A 210 -7.59 -13.69 -28.49
C PHE A 210 -7.40 -12.27 -27.95
N GLY A 211 -7.59 -12.10 -26.64
CA GLY A 211 -7.49 -10.79 -25.99
C GLY A 211 -8.69 -9.87 -26.17
N ALA A 212 -9.76 -10.30 -26.84
CA ALA A 212 -10.94 -9.46 -27.09
C ALA A 212 -11.62 -8.96 -25.80
N LEU A 213 -11.46 -9.68 -24.68
CA LEU A 213 -11.92 -9.32 -23.35
C LEU A 213 -10.77 -9.03 -22.37
N ALA A 214 -9.61 -8.55 -22.85
CA ALA A 214 -8.45 -8.23 -22.00
C ALA A 214 -8.76 -7.18 -20.91
N PHE A 215 -9.75 -6.31 -21.13
CA PHE A 215 -10.22 -5.32 -20.16
C PHE A 215 -11.05 -5.92 -19.01
N ARG A 216 -11.49 -7.18 -19.14
CA ARG A 216 -12.24 -7.89 -18.08
C ARG A 216 -11.31 -8.70 -17.18
N SER A 217 -11.67 -8.73 -15.89
CA SER A 217 -11.02 -9.62 -14.94
C SER A 217 -11.38 -11.08 -15.22
N ARG A 218 -10.54 -12.02 -14.75
CA ARG A 218 -10.81 -13.46 -14.89
C ARG A 218 -12.16 -13.86 -14.30
N THR A 219 -12.46 -13.35 -13.11
CA THR A 219 -13.72 -13.58 -12.40
C THR A 219 -14.94 -13.00 -13.11
N ALA A 220 -14.77 -11.92 -13.90
CA ALA A 220 -15.85 -11.40 -14.74
C ALA A 220 -16.11 -12.32 -15.93
N VAL A 221 -15.06 -12.80 -16.61
CA VAL A 221 -15.19 -13.75 -17.73
C VAL A 221 -15.80 -15.08 -17.25
N ASP A 222 -15.35 -15.61 -16.11
CA ASP A 222 -15.89 -16.86 -15.54
C ASP A 222 -17.41 -16.72 -15.22
N ARG A 223 -17.83 -15.58 -14.66
CA ARG A 223 -19.26 -15.28 -14.43
C ARG A 223 -20.07 -15.18 -15.72
N MET A 224 -19.49 -14.65 -16.80
CA MET A 224 -20.16 -14.60 -18.10
C MET A 224 -20.31 -16.00 -18.70
N LEU A 225 -19.31 -16.87 -18.54
CA LEU A 225 -19.38 -18.28 -18.95
C LEU A 225 -20.45 -19.05 -18.16
N GLU A 226 -20.51 -18.86 -16.84
CA GLU A 226 -21.57 -19.43 -15.99
C GLU A 226 -22.97 -18.96 -16.41
N ARG A 227 -23.12 -17.70 -16.79
CA ARG A 227 -24.39 -17.15 -17.30
C ARG A 227 -24.79 -17.74 -18.64
N LEU A 228 -23.84 -17.92 -19.56
CA LEU A 228 -24.10 -18.55 -20.86
C LEU A 228 -24.48 -20.03 -20.69
N GLU A 229 -23.84 -20.74 -19.75
CA GLU A 229 -24.16 -22.12 -19.44
C GLU A 229 -25.54 -22.26 -18.76
N SER A 230 -25.80 -21.47 -17.71
CA SER A 230 -27.11 -21.47 -17.03
C SER A 230 -28.24 -20.98 -17.93
N GLY A 231 -27.94 -20.08 -18.88
CA GLY A 231 -28.87 -19.65 -19.92
C GLY A 231 -29.07 -20.64 -21.06
N GLY A 232 -28.35 -21.77 -21.07
CA GLY A 232 -28.47 -22.82 -22.09
C GLY A 232 -27.77 -22.54 -23.42
N PHE A 233 -26.94 -21.49 -23.50
CA PHE A 233 -26.18 -21.14 -24.71
C PHE A 233 -24.87 -21.93 -24.84
N LEU A 234 -24.31 -22.36 -23.71
CA LEU A 234 -23.18 -23.28 -23.65
C LEU A 234 -23.57 -24.54 -22.86
N GLN A 235 -22.96 -25.66 -23.20
CA GLN A 235 -23.14 -26.92 -22.48
C GLN A 235 -21.79 -27.51 -22.10
N ALA A 236 -21.63 -27.87 -20.83
CA ALA A 236 -20.47 -28.64 -20.38
C ALA A 236 -20.59 -30.11 -20.83
N ARG A 237 -19.54 -30.61 -21.48
CA ARG A 237 -19.39 -32.03 -21.82
C ARG A 237 -18.14 -32.59 -21.14
N SER A 238 -18.33 -33.69 -20.41
CA SER A 238 -17.23 -34.46 -19.83
C SER A 238 -16.59 -35.35 -20.90
N LEU A 239 -15.27 -35.29 -20.98
CA LEU A 239 -14.46 -36.14 -21.84
C LEU A 239 -14.03 -37.40 -21.06
N GLU A 240 -13.76 -38.49 -21.77
CA GLU A 240 -13.41 -39.80 -21.20
C GLU A 240 -12.20 -39.75 -20.25
N HIS A 241 -11.26 -38.86 -20.52
CA HIS A 241 -10.06 -38.62 -19.70
C HIS A 241 -10.28 -37.69 -18.48
N GLY A 242 -11.53 -37.35 -18.13
CA GLY A 242 -11.88 -36.56 -16.93
C GLY A 242 -11.89 -35.03 -17.09
N GLY A 243 -11.48 -34.49 -18.25
CA GLY A 243 -11.62 -33.06 -18.56
C GLY A 243 -13.05 -32.63 -18.90
N VAL A 244 -13.40 -31.38 -18.60
CA VAL A 244 -14.68 -30.76 -18.97
C VAL A 244 -14.44 -29.69 -20.03
N VAL A 245 -15.17 -29.79 -21.13
CA VAL A 245 -15.15 -28.82 -22.23
C VAL A 245 -16.50 -28.14 -22.39
N LEU A 246 -16.50 -26.94 -22.96
CA LEU A 246 -17.71 -26.18 -23.25
C LEU A 246 -18.00 -26.27 -24.75
N ASP A 247 -19.19 -26.76 -25.06
CA ASP A 247 -19.73 -26.85 -26.42
C ASP A 247 -20.84 -25.83 -26.62
N LEU A 248 -20.97 -25.38 -27.87
CA LEU A 248 -22.04 -24.48 -28.27
C LEU A 248 -23.35 -25.26 -28.47
N THR A 249 -24.44 -24.79 -27.86
CA THR A 249 -25.76 -25.39 -28.05
C THR A 249 -26.45 -24.84 -29.30
N ALA A 250 -27.58 -25.43 -29.71
CA ALA A 250 -28.42 -24.86 -30.78
C ALA A 250 -28.91 -23.43 -30.44
N GLN A 251 -29.17 -23.15 -29.16
CA GLN A 251 -29.54 -21.82 -28.68
C GLN A 251 -28.35 -20.85 -28.76
N GLY A 252 -27.14 -21.31 -28.42
CA GLY A 252 -25.89 -20.57 -28.63
C GLY A 252 -25.65 -20.22 -30.09
N GLN A 253 -25.86 -21.18 -31.00
CA GLN A 253 -25.72 -20.97 -32.44
C GLN A 253 -26.75 -19.96 -32.98
N THR A 254 -27.98 -20.02 -32.47
CA THR A 254 -29.04 -19.06 -32.82
C THR A 254 -28.71 -17.66 -32.32
N ALA A 255 -28.11 -17.53 -31.13
CA ALA A 255 -27.70 -16.24 -30.58
C ALA A 255 -26.62 -15.53 -31.40
N LEU A 256 -25.73 -16.28 -32.07
CA LEU A 256 -24.74 -15.72 -32.99
C LEU A 256 -25.38 -15.07 -34.23
N GLN A 257 -26.53 -15.59 -34.68
CA GLN A 257 -27.28 -15.05 -35.82
C GLN A 257 -28.29 -13.99 -35.38
N ASN A 258 -28.86 -14.15 -34.18
CA ASN A 258 -29.82 -13.24 -33.57
C ASN A 258 -29.38 -12.84 -32.16
N PRO A 259 -28.56 -11.77 -32.04
CA PRO A 259 -28.07 -11.26 -30.77
C PRO A 259 -29.12 -10.97 -29.69
N ALA A 260 -30.37 -10.70 -30.08
CA ALA A 260 -31.47 -10.40 -29.15
C ALA A 260 -31.79 -11.58 -28.22
N ALA A 261 -31.41 -12.82 -28.58
CA ALA A 261 -31.58 -13.98 -27.72
C ALA A 261 -30.82 -13.84 -26.38
N LEU A 262 -29.79 -12.98 -26.32
CA LEU A 262 -28.97 -12.76 -25.13
C LEU A 262 -29.55 -11.68 -24.19
N ASP A 263 -30.64 -11.00 -24.56
CA ASP A 263 -31.17 -9.87 -23.79
C ASP A 263 -31.60 -10.25 -22.38
N GLY A 264 -32.13 -11.47 -22.21
CA GLY A 264 -32.48 -12.01 -20.89
C GLY A 264 -31.28 -12.34 -20.01
N LEU A 265 -30.08 -12.41 -20.58
CA LEU A 265 -28.85 -12.60 -19.82
C LEU A 265 -28.23 -11.27 -19.41
N VAL A 266 -28.35 -10.20 -20.19
CA VAL A 266 -27.71 -8.90 -19.92
C VAL A 266 -28.20 -8.35 -18.58
N VAL A 267 -27.29 -8.22 -17.61
CA VAL A 267 -27.64 -7.67 -16.30
C VAL A 267 -27.69 -6.15 -16.45
N SER A 268 -28.88 -5.62 -16.69
CA SER A 268 -29.10 -4.19 -16.44
C SER A 268 -28.85 -3.93 -14.95
N PRO A 269 -27.99 -2.98 -14.55
CA PRO A 269 -27.88 -2.60 -13.16
C PRO A 269 -29.17 -1.85 -12.79
N ALA A 270 -30.20 -2.59 -12.42
CA ALA A 270 -31.38 -2.05 -11.77
C ALA A 270 -30.94 -1.56 -10.37
N VAL A 271 -30.57 -0.29 -10.30
CA VAL A 271 -30.40 0.43 -9.04
C VAL A 271 -31.76 0.44 -8.35
N SER A 272 -31.96 -0.52 -7.43
CA SER A 272 -33.03 -0.40 -6.44
C SER A 272 -32.56 0.59 -5.39
N PRO A 273 -33.28 1.69 -5.11
CA PRO A 273 -32.91 2.60 -4.04
C PRO A 273 -33.16 1.89 -2.69
N PRO A 274 -32.22 1.94 -1.73
CA PRO A 274 -32.52 1.48 -0.39
C PRO A 274 -33.56 2.41 0.25
N SER A 275 -34.66 1.76 0.65
CA SER A 275 -35.72 2.26 1.53
C SER A 275 -35.16 3.04 2.72
N SER A 276 -35.60 4.30 2.84
CA SER A 276 -35.35 5.17 3.97
C SER A 276 -36.27 4.79 5.15
N ARG A 277 -35.69 4.60 6.33
CA ARG A 277 -36.39 4.78 7.61
C ARG A 277 -35.87 6.04 8.31
N PRO A 278 -36.75 6.83 8.95
CA PRO A 278 -36.39 8.12 9.51
C PRO A 278 -36.08 8.04 11.01
N SER A 279 -35.25 8.99 11.47
CA SER A 279 -35.22 9.66 12.79
C SER A 279 -33.76 9.92 13.17
N ALA A 280 -33.34 11.01 13.79
CA ALA A 280 -33.89 12.34 14.06
C ALA A 280 -32.72 13.11 14.71
N GLY A 281 -32.63 14.42 14.51
CA GLY A 281 -31.84 15.31 15.38
C GLY A 281 -30.79 16.17 14.68
N THR A 282 -31.25 17.35 14.22
CA THR A 282 -30.69 18.70 14.49
C THR A 282 -29.15 18.89 14.45
N GLY A 283 -28.58 19.82 13.68
CA GLY A 283 -29.11 21.14 13.36
C GLY A 283 -28.38 21.86 12.23
N GLN A 284 -29.03 22.96 11.85
CA GLN A 284 -28.83 23.83 10.71
C GLN A 284 -27.42 24.40 10.50
N GLY A 285 -27.10 24.64 9.23
CA GLY A 285 -26.04 25.55 8.78
C GLY A 285 -25.90 25.58 7.25
N ALA A 286 -26.87 26.23 6.59
CA ALA A 286 -26.86 26.92 5.28
C ALA A 286 -25.93 26.40 4.14
N GLN A 287 -26.48 25.84 3.05
CA GLN A 287 -26.93 26.53 1.81
C GLN A 287 -25.78 27.24 1.05
N GLU A 288 -25.34 26.66 -0.06
CA GLU A 288 -25.68 27.07 -1.45
C GLU A 288 -24.94 28.34 -1.89
N GLU A 289 -24.03 28.19 -2.86
CA GLU A 289 -23.65 29.23 -3.84
C GLU A 289 -22.99 28.47 -5.01
N ALA A 290 -23.71 28.24 -6.11
CA ALA A 290 -24.03 29.18 -7.19
C ALA A 290 -22.80 29.42 -8.09
N ASP A 291 -23.04 29.13 -9.36
CA ASP A 291 -22.29 29.47 -10.56
C ASP A 291 -21.70 30.89 -10.49
N LEU A 292 -20.47 31.03 -9.99
CA LEU A 292 -19.69 32.25 -10.14
C LEU A 292 -19.15 32.25 -11.56
N GLY A 293 -19.68 33.15 -12.40
CA GLY A 293 -19.30 33.34 -13.80
C GLY A 293 -17.79 33.26 -14.00
N VAL A 294 -17.33 32.06 -14.37
CA VAL A 294 -15.92 31.82 -14.65
C VAL A 294 -15.65 32.47 -16.00
N ASP A 295 -14.72 33.40 -16.00
CA ASP A 295 -14.17 33.92 -17.23
C ASP A 295 -13.34 32.81 -17.91
N GLU A 296 -13.96 32.15 -18.89
CA GLU A 296 -13.37 31.01 -19.60
C GLU A 296 -12.12 31.43 -20.40
N GLU A 297 -12.05 32.69 -20.84
CA GLU A 297 -10.90 33.21 -21.59
C GLU A 297 -9.69 33.43 -20.66
N LEU A 298 -9.92 34.02 -19.48
CA LEU A 298 -8.89 34.11 -18.44
C LEU A 298 -8.45 32.72 -17.94
N PHE A 299 -9.38 31.77 -17.83
CA PHE A 299 -9.06 30.39 -17.46
C PHE A 299 -8.13 29.70 -18.46
N GLU A 300 -8.39 29.84 -19.77
CA GLU A 300 -7.53 29.27 -20.81
C GLU A 300 -6.16 29.95 -20.87
N LEU A 301 -6.07 31.27 -20.63
CA LEU A 301 -4.77 31.96 -20.49
C LEU A 301 -3.96 31.44 -19.30
N LEU A 302 -4.60 31.24 -18.15
CA LEU A 302 -3.97 30.65 -16.96
C LEU A 302 -3.54 29.20 -17.20
N ARG A 303 -4.32 28.43 -17.98
CA ARG A 303 -4.01 27.05 -18.35
C ARG A 303 -2.79 26.97 -19.26
N ALA A 304 -2.69 27.87 -20.24
CA ALA A 304 -1.53 27.99 -21.13
C ALA A 304 -0.27 28.39 -20.35
N TRP A 305 -0.37 29.39 -19.48
CA TRP A 305 0.73 29.80 -18.60
C TRP A 305 1.21 28.65 -17.70
N ARG A 306 0.28 27.89 -17.11
CA ARG A 306 0.61 26.72 -16.28
C ARG A 306 1.38 25.65 -17.07
N LEU A 307 0.97 25.38 -18.30
CA LEU A 307 1.65 24.41 -19.16
C LEU A 307 3.09 24.83 -19.45
N GLU A 308 3.32 26.13 -19.67
CA GLU A 308 4.66 26.67 -19.89
C GLU A 308 5.54 26.55 -18.64
N GLN A 309 5.02 26.89 -17.46
CA GLN A 309 5.75 26.73 -16.20
C GLN A 309 6.05 25.26 -15.86
N ALA A 310 5.12 24.37 -16.17
CA ALA A 310 5.29 22.94 -15.97
C ALA A 310 6.42 22.38 -16.87
N ARG A 311 6.48 22.83 -18.12
CA ARG A 311 7.55 22.48 -19.07
C ARG A 311 8.90 23.03 -18.62
N SER A 312 8.98 24.29 -18.20
CA SER A 312 10.23 24.90 -17.77
C SER A 312 10.81 24.28 -16.49
N GLN A 313 9.96 23.71 -15.64
CA GLN A 313 10.34 23.07 -14.37
C GLN A 313 10.41 21.53 -14.46
N GLY A 314 10.08 20.93 -15.62
CA GLY A 314 10.11 19.48 -15.82
C GLY A 314 9.12 18.71 -14.94
N VAL A 315 8.01 19.33 -14.53
CA VAL A 315 7.00 18.73 -13.66
C VAL A 315 5.63 18.64 -14.35
N PRO A 316 4.75 17.70 -13.97
CA PRO A 316 3.39 17.66 -14.51
C PRO A 316 2.58 18.94 -14.18
N PRO A 317 1.71 19.45 -15.09
CA PRO A 317 1.00 20.73 -14.91
C PRO A 317 0.19 20.87 -13.62
N TYR A 318 -0.42 19.78 -13.15
CA TYR A 318 -1.22 19.80 -11.93
C TYR A 318 -0.41 20.10 -10.66
N VAL A 319 0.92 19.91 -10.69
CA VAL A 319 1.83 20.22 -9.57
C VAL A 319 1.90 21.74 -9.35
N ILE A 320 1.93 22.51 -10.44
CA ILE A 320 1.94 23.99 -10.41
C ILE A 320 0.60 24.49 -9.84
N PHE A 321 -0.52 24.21 -10.52
CA PHE A 321 -1.87 24.48 -10.03
C PHE A 321 -2.86 23.42 -10.52
N HIS A 322 -3.82 23.02 -9.67
CA HIS A 322 -4.98 22.23 -10.11
C HIS A 322 -5.97 23.10 -10.90
N ASP A 323 -6.75 22.50 -11.79
CA ASP A 323 -7.78 23.22 -12.57
C ASP A 323 -8.79 23.94 -11.67
N SER A 324 -9.12 23.37 -10.52
CA SER A 324 -9.99 24.00 -9.52
C SER A 324 -9.42 25.31 -8.98
N HIS A 325 -8.09 25.43 -8.85
CA HIS A 325 -7.42 26.64 -8.38
C HIS A 325 -7.41 27.69 -9.48
N LEU A 326 -7.10 27.30 -10.73
CA LEU A 326 -7.14 28.21 -11.88
C LEU A 326 -8.56 28.77 -12.11
N ARG A 327 -9.60 27.93 -11.98
CA ARG A 327 -11.00 28.38 -12.04
C ARG A 327 -11.34 29.36 -10.92
N SER A 328 -10.85 29.10 -9.71
CA SER A 328 -11.05 30.01 -8.58
C SER A 328 -10.35 31.36 -8.81
N ILE A 329 -9.15 31.36 -9.37
CA ILE A 329 -8.41 32.58 -9.73
C ILE A 329 -9.15 33.34 -10.85
N ALA A 330 -9.62 32.64 -11.88
CA ALA A 330 -10.37 33.25 -12.99
C ALA A 330 -11.70 33.88 -12.52
N ALA A 331 -12.40 33.24 -11.56
CA ALA A 331 -13.62 33.77 -10.99
C ALA A 331 -13.40 35.01 -10.09
N HIS A 332 -12.30 35.04 -9.32
CA HIS A 332 -12.03 36.13 -8.35
C HIS A 332 -11.24 37.30 -8.93
N ARG A 333 -10.61 37.13 -10.10
CA ARG A 333 -9.77 38.13 -10.79
C ARG A 333 -8.87 38.94 -9.81
N PRO A 334 -8.01 38.27 -9.02
CA PRO A 334 -7.22 38.95 -8.01
C PRO A 334 -6.24 39.93 -8.66
N VAL A 335 -6.25 41.19 -8.20
CA VAL A 335 -5.34 42.25 -8.66
C VAL A 335 -4.20 42.54 -7.67
N THR A 336 -4.26 41.99 -6.46
CA THR A 336 -3.24 42.11 -5.41
C THR A 336 -2.88 40.75 -4.81
N LEU A 337 -1.68 40.64 -4.23
CA LEU A 337 -1.21 39.41 -3.57
C LEU A 337 -2.10 39.01 -2.39
N ASP A 338 -2.61 39.99 -1.65
CA ASP A 338 -3.50 39.77 -0.51
C ASP A 338 -4.79 39.06 -0.95
N VAL A 339 -5.40 39.53 -2.03
CA VAL A 339 -6.61 38.90 -2.61
C VAL A 339 -6.29 37.53 -3.20
N LEU A 340 -5.12 37.36 -3.82
CA LEU A 340 -4.68 36.06 -4.34
C LEU A 340 -4.47 35.02 -3.22
N SER A 341 -4.03 35.46 -2.03
CA SER A 341 -3.83 34.59 -0.87
C SER A 341 -5.14 34.04 -0.30
N GLY A 342 -6.24 34.79 -0.47
CA GLY A 342 -7.59 34.37 -0.08
C GLY A 342 -8.22 33.34 -1.03
N VAL A 343 -7.61 33.09 -2.20
CA VAL A 343 -8.16 32.14 -3.18
C VAL A 343 -7.90 30.71 -2.73
N LYS A 344 -8.97 29.93 -2.62
CA LYS A 344 -8.95 28.52 -2.20
C LYS A 344 -7.95 27.71 -3.04
N GLY A 345 -6.92 27.18 -2.38
CA GLY A 345 -5.88 26.35 -3.01
C GLY A 345 -4.57 27.06 -3.36
N VAL A 346 -4.47 28.36 -3.09
CA VAL A 346 -3.22 29.13 -3.17
C VAL A 346 -2.58 29.20 -1.78
N GLY A 347 -1.68 28.26 -1.48
CA GLY A 347 -0.91 28.29 -0.23
C GLY A 347 0.28 29.28 -0.28
N PRO A 348 0.87 29.62 0.87
CA PRO A 348 1.94 30.63 0.97
C PRO A 348 3.13 30.33 0.06
N ARG A 349 3.53 29.06 -0.04
CA ARG A 349 4.62 28.62 -0.93
C ARG A 349 4.33 28.85 -2.42
N LYS A 350 3.07 28.65 -2.85
CA LYS A 350 2.67 28.89 -4.24
C LYS A 350 2.52 30.39 -4.53
N LEU A 351 2.12 31.16 -3.52
CA LEU A 351 2.02 32.60 -3.62
C LEU A 351 3.41 33.25 -3.78
N GLU A 352 4.39 32.81 -3.00
CA GLU A 352 5.79 33.27 -3.13
C GLU A 352 6.39 32.91 -4.50
N GLN A 353 6.14 31.69 -4.98
CA GLN A 353 6.78 31.17 -6.18
C GLN A 353 6.12 31.62 -7.48
N TYR A 354 4.80 31.83 -7.48
CA TYR A 354 4.01 32.06 -8.70
C TYR A 354 3.09 33.28 -8.63
N GLY A 355 2.93 33.91 -7.46
CA GLY A 355 1.93 34.96 -7.23
C GLY A 355 2.09 36.16 -8.15
N GLU A 356 3.30 36.70 -8.28
CA GLU A 356 3.56 37.85 -9.16
C GLU A 356 3.30 37.54 -10.64
N ALA A 357 3.69 36.35 -11.11
CA ALA A 357 3.48 35.93 -12.49
C ALA A 357 1.99 35.76 -12.82
N VAL A 358 1.21 35.21 -11.89
CA VAL A 358 -0.25 35.06 -12.03
C VAL A 358 -0.94 36.41 -11.99
N LEU A 359 -0.55 37.31 -11.06
CA LEU A 359 -1.11 38.66 -10.99
C LEU A 359 -0.82 39.49 -12.24
N ALA A 360 0.40 39.39 -12.78
CA ALA A 360 0.75 40.07 -14.02
C ALA A 360 -0.13 39.61 -15.20
N LEU A 361 -0.46 38.32 -15.27
CA LEU A 361 -1.34 37.77 -16.29
C LEU A 361 -2.80 38.24 -16.10
N VAL A 362 -3.31 38.23 -14.87
CA VAL A 362 -4.67 38.71 -14.57
C VAL A 362 -4.82 40.22 -14.83
N ARG A 363 -3.80 41.02 -14.49
CA ARG A 363 -3.79 42.47 -14.78
C ARG A 363 -3.77 42.74 -16.28
N ARG A 364 -2.90 42.09 -17.03
CA ARG A 364 -2.85 42.21 -18.51
C ARG A 364 -4.18 41.85 -19.16
N TYR A 365 -4.85 40.81 -18.68
CA TYR A 365 -6.17 40.43 -19.17
C TYR A 365 -7.23 41.50 -18.83
N SER A 366 -7.21 42.01 -17.60
CA SER A 366 -8.15 43.04 -17.14
C SER A 366 -7.97 44.39 -17.86
N GLU A 367 -6.73 44.74 -18.21
CA GLU A 367 -6.39 45.92 -19.02
C GLU A 367 -6.76 45.78 -20.50
N ALA A 368 -6.86 44.56 -21.02
CA ALA A 368 -7.27 44.30 -22.42
C ALA A 368 -8.79 44.24 -22.61
N GLN A 369 -9.55 44.07 -21.51
CA GLN A 369 -11.02 43.98 -21.48
C GLN A 369 -11.69 45.29 -21.03
N GLY A 370 -10.92 46.31 -20.64
CA GLY A 370 -11.37 47.66 -20.31
C GLY A 370 -10.80 48.69 -21.25
#